data_AF-A0A958RAB3-F1
#
_entry.id   AF-A0A958RAB3-F1
#
_cell.length_a   1.000
_cell.length_b   1.000
_cell.length_c   1.000
_cell.angle_alpha   90.00
_cell.angle_beta   90.00
_cell.angle_gamma   90.00
#
_symmetry.space_group_name_H-M   'P 1'
#
loop_
_entity.id
_entity.type
_entity.pdbx_description
1 polymer ?
#
loop_
_entity_poly.entity_id
_entity_poly.type
_entity_poly.pdbx_seq_one_letter_code
_entity_poly.pdbx_strand_id
1 'polypeptide(L)'
;MKILLKVITESALQALQQLRGNKLRSFLSLLGISIGIFCIIGVLSAVDSLEDNVRGSMAKLGNDVIYVKKWPWRDLSGEWWNYIKRPHPSYDDYEILHDRAKLVKLTAFHVVLGFKTVKYKSSSV
;
A
#
# COMPACT_ATOMS: atom_id res chain seq x y z
N MET A 1 0.26 7.53 55.61
CA MET A 1 0.23 6.72 54.37
C MET A 1 -0.61 5.44 54.48
N LYS A 2 -0.51 4.64 55.55
CA LYS A 2 -1.28 3.39 55.73
C LYS A 2 -2.81 3.56 55.70
N ILE A 3 -3.32 4.69 56.19
CA ILE A 3 -4.77 4.99 56.20
C ILE A 3 -5.30 5.24 54.79
N LEU A 4 -4.57 5.99 53.95
CA LEU A 4 -4.92 6.23 52.55
C LEU A 4 -5.01 4.92 51.74
N LEU A 5 -4.02 4.04 51.89
CA LEU A 5 -4.03 2.72 51.26
C LEU A 5 -5.25 1.90 51.71
N LYS A 6 -5.59 1.93 53.00
CA LYS A 6 -6.74 1.21 53.55
C LYS A 6 -8.07 1.72 53.00
N VAL A 7 -8.24 3.04 52.89
CA VAL A 7 -9.44 3.67 52.33
C VAL A 7 -9.60 3.30 50.85
N ILE A 8 -8.53 3.40 50.04
CA ILE A 8 -8.56 3.00 48.62
C ILE A 8 -8.95 1.52 48.48
N THR A 9 -8.38 0.64 49.31
CA THR A 9 -8.73 -0.79 49.26
C THR A 9 -10.17 -1.07 49.65
N GLU A 10 -10.71 -0.40 50.68
CA GLU A 10 -12.12 -0.58 51.08
C GLU A 10 -13.08 -0.03 50.02
N SER A 11 -12.80 1.15 49.45
CA SER A 11 -13.60 1.71 48.35
C SER A 11 -13.58 0.83 47.10
N ALA A 12 -12.43 0.25 46.75
CA ALA A 12 -12.31 -0.69 45.62
C ALA A 12 -13.09 -1.98 45.88
N LEU A 13 -13.00 -2.54 47.09
CA LEU A 13 -13.74 -3.74 47.48
C LEU A 13 -15.26 -3.50 47.41
N GLN A 14 -15.71 -2.34 47.89
CA GLN A 14 -17.12 -1.93 47.86
C GLN A 14 -17.62 -1.77 46.42
N ALA A 15 -16.83 -1.15 45.54
CA ALA A 15 -17.16 -1.02 44.11
C ALA A 15 -17.26 -2.39 43.41
N LEU A 16 -16.33 -3.32 43.71
CA LEU A 16 -16.37 -4.69 43.17
C LEU A 16 -17.62 -5.46 43.63
N GLN A 17 -18.04 -5.25 44.88
CA GLN A 17 -19.24 -5.87 45.43
C GLN A 17 -20.52 -5.36 44.72
N GLN A 18 -20.57 -4.07 44.40
CA GLN A 18 -21.67 -3.46 43.62
C GLN A 18 -21.69 -3.98 42.16
N LEU A 19 -20.53 -4.10 41.52
CA LEU A 19 -20.40 -4.71 40.19
C LEU A 19 -20.90 -6.16 40.16
N ARG A 20 -20.58 -6.95 41.19
CA ARG A 20 -21.09 -8.32 41.34
C ARG A 20 -22.58 -8.40 41.68
N GLY A 21 -23.12 -7.37 42.34
CA GLY A 21 -24.55 -7.27 42.65
C GLY A 21 -25.42 -7.05 41.41
N ASN A 22 -24.92 -6.36 40.38
CA ASN A 22 -25.64 -6.10 39.14
C ASN A 22 -24.87 -6.57 37.88
N LYS A 23 -24.65 -7.88 37.82
CA LYS A 23 -23.82 -8.52 36.78
C LYS A 23 -24.27 -8.20 35.36
N LEU A 24 -25.58 -8.17 35.11
CA LEU A 24 -26.12 -7.96 33.76
C LEU A 24 -25.80 -6.56 33.24
N ARG A 25 -26.07 -5.52 34.04
CA ARG A 25 -25.82 -4.13 33.66
C ARG A 25 -24.33 -3.87 33.44
N SER A 26 -23.49 -4.29 34.38
CA SER A 26 -22.05 -4.10 34.29
C SER A 26 -21.43 -4.87 33.11
N PHE A 27 -21.91 -6.08 32.83
CA PHE A 27 -21.45 -6.87 31.69
C PHE A 27 -21.83 -6.23 30.34
N LEU A 28 -23.08 -5.83 30.15
CA LEU A 28 -23.55 -5.18 28.93
C LEU A 28 -22.81 -3.87 28.64
N SER A 29 -22.50 -3.09 29.69
CA SER A 29 -21.73 -1.84 29.55
C SER A 29 -20.27 -2.10 29.13
N LEU A 30 -19.60 -3.07 29.76
CA LEU A 30 -18.24 -3.46 29.38
C LEU A 30 -18.19 -4.04 27.96
N LEU A 31 -19.17 -4.86 27.60
CA LEU A 31 -19.29 -5.42 26.25
C LEU A 31 -19.42 -4.31 25.20
N GLY A 32 -20.30 -3.32 25.44
CA GLY A 32 -20.48 -2.21 24.50
C GLY A 32 -19.20 -1.39 24.29
N ILE A 33 -18.50 -1.04 25.38
CA ILE A 33 -17.26 -0.25 25.30
C ILE A 33 -16.15 -1.05 24.60
N SER A 34 -16.00 -2.34 24.92
CA SER A 34 -14.98 -3.20 24.31
C SER A 34 -15.21 -3.41 22.80
N ILE A 35 -16.44 -3.66 22.37
CA ILE A 35 -16.77 -3.76 20.94
C ILE A 35 -16.51 -2.42 20.24
N GLY A 36 -16.86 -1.30 20.88
CA GLY A 36 -16.62 0.05 20.34
C GLY A 36 -15.14 0.31 20.07
N ILE A 37 -14.28 0.09 21.08
CA ILE A 37 -12.83 0.28 20.95
C ILE A 37 -12.24 -0.69 19.92
N PHE A 38 -12.67 -1.96 19.92
CA PHE A 38 -12.22 -2.96 18.95
C PHE A 38 -12.53 -2.56 17.51
N CYS A 39 -13.74 -2.04 17.26
CA CYS A 39 -14.16 -1.59 15.95
C CYS A 39 -13.32 -0.40 15.45
N ILE A 40 -13.06 0.59 16.30
CA ILE A 40 -12.24 1.76 15.95
C ILE A 40 -10.81 1.35 15.60
N ILE A 41 -10.18 0.52 16.44
CA ILE A 41 -8.81 0.04 16.20
C ILE A 41 -8.76 -0.83 14.92
N GLY A 42 -9.76 -1.68 14.71
CA GLY A 42 -9.84 -2.53 13.52
C GLY A 42 -9.95 -1.74 12.23
N VAL A 43 -10.80 -0.72 12.18
CA VAL A 43 -10.93 0.15 10.99
C VAL A 43 -9.64 0.92 10.74
N LEU A 44 -9.02 1.51 11.76
CA LEU A 44 -7.76 2.23 11.61
C LEU A 44 -6.66 1.31 11.06
N SER A 45 -6.49 0.13 11.65
CA SER A 45 -5.49 -0.84 11.20
C SER A 45 -5.76 -1.33 9.76
N ALA A 46 -7.02 -1.51 9.38
CA ALA A 46 -7.37 -1.90 8.02
C ALA A 46 -7.06 -0.79 7.00
N VAL A 47 -7.34 0.46 7.36
CA VAL A 47 -7.01 1.63 6.52
C VAL A 47 -5.50 1.78 6.39
N ASP A 48 -4.77 1.73 7.51
CA ASP A 48 -3.30 1.83 7.51
C ASP A 48 -2.67 0.72 6.68
N SER A 49 -3.13 -0.53 6.84
CA SER A 49 -2.65 -1.65 6.05
C SER A 49 -2.94 -1.49 4.56
N LEU A 50 -4.09 -0.92 4.20
CA LEU A 50 -4.44 -0.66 2.81
C LEU A 50 -3.57 0.46 2.24
N GLU A 51 -3.37 1.53 3.00
CA GLU A 51 -2.49 2.63 2.61
C GLU A 51 -1.07 2.13 2.37
N ASP A 52 -0.52 1.34 3.28
CA ASP A 52 0.81 0.74 3.13
C ASP A 52 0.90 -0.20 1.92
N ASN A 53 -0.14 -0.98 1.65
CA ASN A 53 -0.19 -1.85 0.48
C ASN A 53 -0.21 -1.05 -0.83
N VAL A 54 -1.02 0.01 -0.89
CA VAL A 54 -1.12 0.90 -2.05
C VAL A 54 0.18 1.67 -2.25
N ARG A 55 0.74 2.28 -1.19
CA ARG A 55 2.03 2.97 -1.23
C ARG A 55 3.17 2.02 -1.62
N GLY A 56 3.20 0.80 -1.07
CA GLY A 56 4.18 -0.21 -1.44
C GLY A 56 4.09 -0.62 -2.91
N SER A 57 2.87 -0.75 -3.44
CA SER A 57 2.64 -1.04 -4.85
C SER A 57 3.05 0.12 -5.77
N MET A 58 2.79 1.36 -5.37
CA MET A 58 3.24 2.56 -6.10
C MET A 58 4.78 2.73 -6.00
N ALA A 59 5.38 2.42 -4.86
CA ALA A 59 6.83 2.45 -4.67
C ALA A 59 7.57 1.43 -5.56
N LYS A 60 6.94 0.29 -5.89
CA LYS A 60 7.47 -0.66 -6.90
C LYS A 60 7.50 -0.07 -8.31
N LEU A 61 6.57 0.84 -8.61
CA LEU A 61 6.59 1.60 -9.86
C LEU A 61 7.73 2.63 -9.88
N GLY A 62 8.18 3.04 -8.68
CA GLY A 62 9.40 3.79 -8.42
C GLY A 62 9.28 5.28 -8.75
N ASN A 63 9.64 6.13 -7.80
CA ASN A 63 9.90 7.56 -8.08
C ASN A 63 11.23 7.79 -8.82
N ASP A 64 12.04 6.74 -8.99
CA ASP A 64 13.38 6.77 -9.60
C ASP A 64 13.44 5.99 -10.93
N VAL A 65 12.28 5.72 -11.55
CA VAL A 65 12.19 4.99 -12.81
C VAL A 65 11.64 5.90 -13.90
N ILE A 66 12.45 6.16 -14.92
CA ILE A 66 12.05 6.96 -16.08
C ILE A 66 11.59 6.02 -17.19
N TYR A 67 10.31 6.13 -17.57
CA TYR A 67 9.74 5.37 -18.69
C TYR A 67 9.82 6.17 -19.99
N VAL A 68 10.63 5.70 -20.95
CA VAL A 68 10.66 6.24 -22.31
C VAL A 68 9.82 5.33 -23.21
N LYS A 69 8.60 5.79 -23.54
CA LYS A 69 7.72 5.06 -24.46
C LYS A 69 6.89 6.01 -25.33
N LYS A 70 6.48 5.53 -26.50
CA LYS A 70 5.67 6.30 -27.46
C LYS A 70 4.32 6.75 -26.89
N TRP A 71 3.67 5.86 -26.16
CA TRP A 71 2.30 6.04 -25.64
C TRP A 71 2.31 6.68 -24.25
N PRO A 72 1.54 7.74 -23.99
CA PRO A 72 1.46 8.30 -22.64
C PRO A 72 0.74 7.35 -21.67
N TRP A 73 0.93 7.56 -20.36
CA TRP A 73 0.14 6.90 -19.32
C TRP A 73 -1.16 7.66 -19.01
N ARG A 74 -1.25 8.93 -19.45
CA ARG A 74 -2.42 9.79 -19.32
C ARG A 74 -3.38 9.56 -20.48
N ASP A 75 -4.63 9.96 -20.27
CA ASP A 75 -5.70 9.96 -21.27
C ASP A 75 -5.26 10.55 -22.62
N LEU A 76 -5.66 9.88 -23.71
CA LEU A 76 -5.32 10.19 -25.10
C LEU A 76 -6.34 11.12 -25.76
N SER A 77 -7.28 11.69 -24.99
CA SER A 77 -8.49 12.38 -25.44
C SER A 77 -8.29 13.62 -26.34
N GLY A 78 -7.08 14.19 -26.45
CA GLY A 78 -6.87 15.42 -27.22
C GLY A 78 -6.10 15.28 -28.54
N GLU A 79 -5.11 14.38 -28.65
CA GLU A 79 -4.10 14.45 -29.72
C GLU A 79 -3.55 13.08 -30.17
N TRP A 80 -4.40 12.06 -30.26
CA TRP A 80 -3.98 10.70 -30.63
C TRP A 80 -3.14 10.63 -31.92
N TRP A 81 -3.47 11.46 -32.92
CA TRP A 81 -2.73 11.59 -34.18
C TRP A 81 -1.26 11.98 -33.99
N ASN A 82 -0.97 12.91 -33.07
CA ASN A 82 0.39 13.35 -32.78
C ASN A 82 1.21 12.22 -32.13
N TYR A 83 0.57 11.39 -31.30
CA TYR A 83 1.23 10.23 -30.70
C TYR A 83 1.54 9.14 -31.73
N ILE A 84 0.69 8.93 -32.73
CA ILE A 84 0.95 7.95 -33.80
C ILE A 84 2.18 8.33 -34.64
N LYS A 85 2.35 9.62 -34.93
CA LYS A 85 3.47 10.11 -35.73
C LYS A 85 4.83 9.98 -35.01
N ARG A 86 4.85 9.81 -33.69
CA ARG A 86 6.10 9.63 -32.92
C ARG A 86 6.81 8.33 -33.31
N PRO A 87 8.14 8.35 -33.53
CA PRO A 87 8.91 7.13 -33.74
C PRO A 87 8.82 6.23 -32.51
N HIS A 88 8.90 4.92 -32.73
CA HIS A 88 8.99 3.95 -31.65
C HIS A 88 10.44 3.89 -31.16
N PRO A 89 10.69 3.80 -29.83
CA PRO A 89 12.04 3.57 -29.32
C PRO A 89 12.62 2.28 -29.90
N SER A 90 13.80 2.38 -30.52
CA SER A 90 14.54 1.25 -31.08
C SER A 90 15.50 0.65 -30.05
N TYR A 91 16.07 -0.51 -30.37
CA TYR A 91 17.15 -1.10 -29.59
C TYR A 91 18.42 -0.21 -29.62
N ASP A 92 18.69 0.47 -30.73
CA ASP A 92 19.82 1.40 -30.84
C ASP A 92 19.72 2.56 -29.84
N ASP A 93 18.50 3.04 -29.58
CA ASP A 93 18.26 4.09 -28.56
C ASP A 93 18.60 3.59 -27.15
N TYR A 94 18.34 2.30 -26.89
CA TYR A 94 18.70 1.66 -25.63
C TYR A 94 20.22 1.56 -25.47
N GLU A 95 20.96 1.18 -26.52
CA GLU A 95 22.42 1.07 -26.50
C GLU A 95 23.07 2.45 -26.25
N ILE A 96 22.58 3.49 -26.93
CA ILE A 96 23.04 4.87 -26.72
C ILE A 96 22.80 5.32 -25.26
N LEU A 97 21.63 4.99 -24.70
CA LEU A 97 21.31 5.33 -23.32
C LEU A 97 22.15 4.53 -22.33
N HIS A 98 22.43 3.25 -22.61
CA HIS A 98 23.30 2.42 -21.78
C HIS A 98 24.72 3.00 -21.69
N ASP A 99 25.28 3.44 -22.81
CA ASP A 99 26.66 3.94 -22.86
C ASP A 99 26.81 5.38 -22.35
N ARG A 100 25.81 6.23 -22.58
CA ARG A 100 25.92 7.68 -22.30
C ARG A 100 25.28 8.10 -20.99
N ALA A 101 24.32 7.36 -20.45
CA ALA A 101 23.60 7.77 -19.24
C ALA A 101 24.41 7.46 -17.96
N LYS A 102 25.29 8.39 -17.58
CA LYS A 102 26.16 8.26 -16.39
C LYS A 102 25.44 8.21 -15.04
N LEU A 103 24.21 8.73 -14.97
CA LEU A 103 23.42 8.80 -13.74
C LEU A 103 22.48 7.59 -13.56
N VAL A 104 22.33 6.76 -14.58
CA VAL A 104 21.38 5.65 -14.57
C VAL A 104 22.12 4.37 -14.17
N LYS A 105 21.68 3.74 -13.09
CA LYS A 105 22.29 2.50 -12.59
C LYS A 105 21.98 1.28 -13.46
N LEU A 106 20.77 1.23 -14.02
CA LEU A 106 20.25 0.11 -14.80
C LEU A 106 19.39 0.64 -15.94
N THR A 107 19.67 0.20 -17.17
CA THR A 107 18.82 0.43 -18.34
C THR A 107 18.24 -0.91 -18.78
N ALA A 108 16.97 -0.91 -19.18
CA ALA A 108 16.30 -2.10 -19.69
C ALA A 108 15.48 -1.75 -20.94
N PHE A 109 15.57 -2.59 -21.97
CA PHE A 109 14.74 -2.49 -23.16
C PHE A 109 13.54 -3.44 -23.01
N HIS A 110 12.33 -2.89 -23.07
CA HIS A 110 11.10 -3.65 -22.91
C HIS A 110 10.27 -3.61 -24.20
N VAL A 111 9.93 -4.80 -24.71
CA VAL A 111 9.09 -4.96 -25.90
C VAL A 111 7.83 -5.74 -25.52
N VAL A 112 6.67 -5.18 -25.86
CA VAL A 112 5.38 -5.88 -25.74
C VAL A 112 5.17 -6.69 -27.02
N LEU A 113 5.26 -8.01 -26.91
CA LEU A 113 5.28 -8.93 -28.05
C LEU A 113 3.87 -9.40 -28.49
N GLY A 114 2.81 -9.00 -27.78
CA GLY A 114 1.44 -9.38 -28.12
C GLY A 114 1.27 -10.90 -28.19
N PHE A 115 0.56 -11.40 -29.22
CA PHE A 115 0.37 -12.84 -29.47
C PHE A 115 1.46 -13.46 -30.36
N LYS A 116 2.61 -12.81 -30.53
CA LYS A 116 3.70 -13.36 -31.36
C LYS A 116 4.64 -14.18 -30.51
N THR A 117 4.87 -15.43 -30.93
CA THR A 117 5.88 -16.31 -30.33
C THR A 117 7.28 -15.75 -30.56
N VAL A 118 8.05 -15.61 -29.48
CA VAL A 118 9.44 -15.19 -29.55
C VAL A 118 10.30 -16.41 -29.73
N LYS A 119 11.03 -16.44 -30.83
CA LYS A 119 12.00 -17.51 -31.08
C LYS A 119 13.40 -16.98 -30.80
N TYR A 120 14.02 -17.46 -29.74
CA TYR A 120 15.44 -17.25 -29.51
C TYR A 120 16.22 -18.51 -29.91
N LYS A 121 16.99 -18.39 -31.00
CA LYS A 121 17.76 -19.48 -31.60
C LYS A 121 16.87 -20.69 -31.92
N SER A 122 16.88 -21.73 -31.09
CA SER A 122 16.11 -22.97 -31.28
C SER A 122 14.90 -23.10 -30.35
N SER A 123 14.71 -22.16 -29.42
CA SER A 123 13.65 -22.22 -28.41
C SER A 123 12.59 -21.16 -28.70
N SER A 124 11.35 -21.61 -28.80
CA SER A 124 10.18 -20.77 -28.95
C SER A 124 9.53 -20.59 -27.57
N VAL A 125 9.27 -19.34 -27.16
CA VAL A 125 8.50 -18.99 -25.97
C VAL A 125 7.43 -17.96 -26.35
#